data_AF-A0A8S2X297-F1
#
_entry.id   AF-A0A8S2X297-F1
#
_cell.length_a   1.000
_cell.length_b   1.000
_cell.length_c   1.000
_cell.angle_alpha   90.00
_cell.angle_beta   90.00
_cell.angle_gamma   90.00
#
_symmetry.space_group_name_H-M   'P 1'
#
loop_
_entity.id
_entity.type
_entity.pdbx_description
1 polymer ?
#
loop_
_entity_poly.entity_id
_entity_poly.type
_entity_poly.pdbx_seq_one_letter_code
_entity_poly.pdbx_strand_id
1 'polypeptide(L)'
;MYFVFYASLFNGIDLAIVMTLWLTASVNTINSAATSTTSTTSATSASTTSSTSTTTTTPLPPCSPSSVGSASTLVTISSPNDTMYGCYAYAWTSPTTGSVNFIFELRNDPGQWYLDDTSVYQGGTQMLTNTGFETGSLSPWVRTGPNGNCGAFPVQIYNSSCHSGSYCATDGINGCADQLSQQFTATAGQVYIVSFWLKSDSLGSVISAMVTLA
;
A
#
# COMPACT_ATOMS: atom_id res chain seq x y z
N MET A 1 24.58 26.08 12.80
CA MET A 1 25.88 25.39 12.79
C MET A 1 26.09 24.86 11.38
N TYR A 2 27.10 25.34 10.65
CA TYR A 2 27.36 24.92 9.28
C TYR A 2 28.30 23.73 9.29
N PHE A 3 27.95 22.67 8.58
CA PHE A 3 28.86 21.56 8.30
C PHE A 3 29.22 21.59 6.82
N VAL A 4 30.52 21.73 6.55
CA VAL A 4 31.07 21.62 5.20
C VAL A 4 31.69 20.24 5.10
N PHE A 5 31.21 19.42 4.17
CA PHE A 5 31.83 18.13 3.83
C PHE A 5 32.58 18.27 2.51
N TYR A 6 33.84 17.84 2.50
CA TYR A 6 34.63 17.68 1.28
C TYR A 6 34.61 16.21 0.87
N ALA A 7 34.13 15.91 -0.33
CA ALA A 7 34.28 14.60 -0.94
C ALA A 7 35.32 14.71 -2.06
N SER A 8 36.47 14.07 -1.93
CA SER A 8 37.49 14.05 -2.98
C SER A 8 37.15 12.98 -4.02
N LEU A 9 36.74 13.41 -5.20
CA LEU A 9 36.68 12.58 -6.41
C LEU A 9 37.98 12.77 -7.20
N PHE A 10 38.59 11.67 -7.62
CA PHE A 10 39.76 11.67 -8.50
C PHE A 10 39.48 12.48 -9.77
N ASN A 11 40.45 13.31 -10.17
CA ASN A 11 40.53 14.13 -11.40
C ASN A 11 40.05 15.60 -11.34
N GLY A 12 40.44 16.33 -10.28
CA GLY A 12 40.97 17.70 -10.47
C GLY A 12 40.01 18.80 -10.94
N ILE A 13 38.71 18.68 -10.69
CA ILE A 13 37.76 19.79 -10.82
C ILE A 13 36.99 19.95 -9.50
N ASP A 14 37.27 21.03 -8.75
CA ASP A 14 36.51 21.38 -7.54
C ASP A 14 35.16 21.97 -7.95
N LEU A 15 34.09 21.20 -7.74
CA LEU A 15 32.71 21.65 -7.92
C LEU A 15 32.08 21.87 -6.54
N ALA A 16 31.89 23.13 -6.13
CA ALA A 16 31.22 23.46 -4.88
C ALA A 16 29.69 23.30 -5.04
N ILE A 17 29.14 22.19 -4.55
CA ILE A 17 27.68 21.99 -4.48
C ILE A 17 27.19 22.55 -3.13
N VAL A 18 26.48 23.67 -3.17
CA VAL A 18 25.80 24.23 -1.99
C VAL A 18 24.39 23.65 -1.94
N MET A 19 24.17 22.68 -1.05
CA MET A 19 22.85 22.09 -0.81
C MET A 19 22.26 22.67 0.50
N THR A 20 21.18 23.45 0.39
CA THR A 20 20.48 24.04 1.54
C THR A 20 19.41 23.07 2.05
N LEU A 21 19.60 22.53 3.27
CA LEU A 21 18.61 21.70 3.95
C LEU A 21 17.87 22.54 5.00
N TRP A 22 16.54 22.60 4.92
CA TRP A 22 15.71 23.21 5.95
C TRP A 22 15.30 22.15 6.98
N LEU A 23 15.78 22.24 8.22
CA LEU A 23 15.19 21.53 9.36
C LEU A 23 14.33 22.50 10.16
N THR A 24 13.03 22.20 10.27
CA THR A 24 12.14 22.88 11.22
C THR A 24 12.05 22.02 12.47
N ALA A 25 12.75 22.40 13.55
CA ALA A 25 12.45 21.88 14.87
C ALA A 25 11.26 22.65 15.43
N SER A 26 10.23 21.95 15.91
CA SER A 26 9.25 22.54 16.83
C SER A 26 9.31 21.79 18.15
N VAL A 27 9.82 22.48 19.17
CA VAL A 27 9.72 22.08 20.57
C VAL A 27 8.48 22.77 21.11
N ASN A 28 7.48 22.03 21.55
CA ASN A 28 6.43 22.58 22.39
C ASN A 28 6.22 21.65 23.58
N THR A 29 6.88 22.00 24.68
CA THR A 29 6.53 21.49 26.01
C THR A 29 6.05 22.69 26.82
N ILE A 30 4.75 22.73 27.13
CA ILE A 30 4.26 23.52 28.27
C ILE A 30 3.28 22.65 29.04
N ASN A 31 3.73 22.17 30.20
CA ASN A 31 2.85 21.72 31.28
C ASN A 31 2.20 22.96 31.91
N SER A 32 0.90 22.89 32.19
CA SER A 32 0.28 23.72 33.22
C SER A 32 -0.86 22.94 33.86
N ALA A 33 -0.61 22.48 35.08
CA ALA A 33 -1.62 21.97 35.99
C ALA A 33 -2.44 23.15 36.53
N ALA A 34 -3.77 23.02 36.51
CA ALA A 34 -4.67 23.95 37.19
C ALA A 34 -5.77 23.18 37.95
N THR A 35 -5.56 23.12 39.26
CA THR A 35 -6.49 23.17 40.39
C THR A 35 -7.99 23.04 40.12
N SER A 36 -8.60 22.05 40.77
CA SER A 36 -10.04 21.84 40.91
C SER A 36 -10.66 22.84 41.90
N THR A 37 -11.75 23.52 41.50
CA THR A 37 -12.67 24.21 42.42
C THR A 37 -14.11 23.97 41.99
N THR A 38 -14.95 23.56 42.93
CA THR A 38 -16.38 23.26 42.78
C THR A 38 -17.23 24.50 43.05
N SER A 39 -18.25 24.80 42.22
CA SER A 39 -19.60 25.26 42.64
C SER A 39 -20.56 25.66 41.49
N THR A 40 -21.68 24.92 41.42
CA THR A 40 -23.10 25.27 41.17
C THR A 40 -23.60 26.31 40.13
N THR A 41 -24.53 25.79 39.30
CA THR A 41 -25.80 26.34 38.73
C THR A 41 -25.77 27.53 37.76
N SER A 42 -26.22 27.29 36.51
CA SER A 42 -27.48 27.79 35.92
C SER A 42 -27.55 27.47 34.43
N ALA A 43 -28.72 27.05 33.95
CA ALA A 43 -29.00 26.69 32.57
C ALA A 43 -29.13 27.94 31.67
N THR A 44 -28.47 27.94 30.51
CA THR A 44 -28.83 28.79 29.37
C THR A 44 -28.46 28.08 28.08
N SER A 45 -29.44 27.93 27.20
CA SER A 45 -29.37 27.21 25.93
C SER A 45 -28.38 27.86 24.96
N ALA A 46 -27.38 27.10 24.51
CA ALA A 46 -26.61 27.42 23.31
C ALA A 46 -26.68 26.22 22.36
N SER A 47 -27.37 26.41 21.24
CA SER A 47 -27.38 25.49 20.10
C SER A 47 -25.94 25.35 19.59
N THR A 48 -25.26 24.31 20.03
CA THR A 48 -23.91 24.00 19.56
C THR A 48 -24.06 23.23 18.26
N THR A 49 -23.87 23.92 17.14
CA THR A 49 -23.60 23.27 15.87
C THR A 49 -22.35 22.42 16.06
N SER A 50 -22.52 21.11 16.25
CA SER A 50 -21.42 20.15 16.19
C SER A 50 -20.91 20.14 14.76
N SER A 51 -19.95 21.01 14.46
CA SER A 51 -19.07 20.81 13.33
C SER A 51 -18.22 19.59 13.66
N THR A 52 -18.69 18.42 13.27
CA THR A 52 -17.86 17.23 13.12
C THR A 52 -16.78 17.58 12.09
N SER A 53 -15.64 18.07 12.56
CA SER A 53 -14.44 18.12 11.75
C SER A 53 -13.99 16.68 11.57
N THR A 54 -14.47 16.03 10.51
CA THR A 54 -13.82 14.84 9.98
C THR A 54 -12.45 15.27 9.50
N THR A 55 -11.45 15.19 10.38
CA THR A 55 -10.07 15.13 9.95
C THR A 55 -9.94 13.84 9.17
N THR A 56 -10.04 13.94 7.84
CA THR A 56 -9.69 12.88 6.91
C THR A 56 -8.18 12.71 7.06
N THR A 57 -7.77 11.96 8.08
CA THR A 57 -6.38 11.57 8.24
C THR A 57 -6.07 10.68 7.07
N THR A 58 -5.20 11.14 6.19
CA THR A 58 -4.61 10.29 5.15
C THR A 58 -4.07 9.03 5.82
N PRO A 59 -4.58 7.83 5.50
CA PRO A 59 -4.10 6.62 6.13
C PRO A 59 -2.61 6.47 5.80
N LEU A 60 -1.83 6.20 6.83
CA LEU A 60 -0.40 5.98 6.67
C LEU A 60 -0.21 4.66 5.91
N PRO A 61 0.71 4.59 4.93
CA PRO A 61 1.02 3.33 4.25
C PRO A 61 1.51 2.26 5.25
N PRO A 62 1.20 0.97 5.03
CA PRO A 62 1.54 -0.10 5.98
C PRO A 62 3.06 -0.36 6.07
N CYS A 63 3.82 0.03 5.05
CA CYS A 63 5.28 0.06 5.04
C CYS A 63 5.78 1.21 4.15
N SER A 64 7.07 1.54 4.27
CA SER A 64 7.69 2.65 3.53
C SER A 64 7.58 2.46 2.01
N PRO A 65 6.87 3.35 1.28
CA PRO A 65 6.70 3.21 -0.15
C PRO A 65 8.00 3.46 -0.93
N SER A 66 8.26 2.62 -1.93
CA SER A 66 9.29 2.88 -2.95
C SER A 66 8.70 3.68 -4.11
N SER A 67 9.35 4.74 -4.56
CA SER A 67 8.87 5.52 -5.71
C SER A 67 9.15 4.78 -7.02
N VAL A 68 8.14 4.65 -7.88
CA VAL A 68 8.23 3.99 -9.19
C VAL A 68 7.88 4.90 -10.36
N GLY A 69 7.61 6.18 -10.08
CA GLY A 69 7.21 7.16 -11.10
C GLY A 69 5.96 6.69 -11.86
N SER A 70 5.98 6.81 -13.19
CA SER A 70 4.85 6.42 -14.06
C SER A 70 5.02 5.05 -14.71
N ALA A 71 5.84 4.16 -14.14
CA ALA A 71 6.00 2.81 -14.66
C ALA A 71 4.66 2.05 -14.63
N SER A 72 4.39 1.26 -15.67
CA SER A 72 3.24 0.36 -15.70
C SER A 72 3.47 -0.89 -14.86
N THR A 73 4.71 -1.34 -14.69
CA THR A 73 5.08 -2.43 -13.77
C THR A 73 5.62 -1.83 -12.48
N LEU A 74 4.96 -2.10 -11.36
CA LEU A 74 5.38 -1.64 -10.03
C LEU A 74 6.50 -2.51 -9.46
N VAL A 75 6.36 -3.83 -9.63
CA VAL A 75 7.34 -4.80 -9.13
C VAL A 75 7.24 -6.13 -9.87
N THR A 76 8.38 -6.80 -10.01
CA THR A 76 8.49 -8.23 -10.26
C THR A 76 9.17 -8.88 -9.06
N ILE A 77 8.51 -9.85 -8.43
CA ILE A 77 9.02 -10.60 -7.29
C ILE A 77 9.32 -12.01 -7.77
N SER A 78 10.56 -12.47 -7.61
CA SER A 78 11.01 -13.83 -7.97
C SER A 78 11.12 -14.79 -6.77
N SER A 79 11.00 -14.25 -5.55
CA SER A 79 11.05 -14.98 -4.28
C SER A 79 10.55 -14.05 -3.15
N PRO A 80 9.25 -14.02 -2.81
CA PRO A 80 8.77 -13.36 -1.62
C PRO A 80 9.22 -14.11 -0.37
N ASN A 81 8.94 -13.53 0.79
CA ASN A 81 9.21 -14.18 2.07
C ASN A 81 8.48 -15.53 2.15
N ASP A 82 9.23 -16.56 2.50
CA ASP A 82 8.68 -17.87 2.73
C ASP A 82 8.00 -17.91 4.10
N THR A 83 6.76 -18.42 4.14
CA THR A 83 5.97 -18.68 5.35
C THR A 83 5.54 -17.46 6.17
N MET A 84 5.98 -16.25 5.82
CA MET A 84 5.56 -15.00 6.47
C MET A 84 5.18 -13.94 5.44
N TYR A 85 4.20 -13.11 5.78
CA TYR A 85 3.79 -12.00 4.92
C TYR A 85 4.89 -10.94 4.81
N GLY A 86 5.22 -10.58 3.57
CA GLY A 86 5.99 -9.38 3.24
C GLY A 86 5.07 -8.22 2.89
N CYS A 87 5.39 -7.03 3.40
CA CYS A 87 4.71 -5.79 3.01
C CYS A 87 5.38 -5.19 1.79
N TYR A 88 4.57 -4.80 0.81
CA TYR A 88 5.01 -4.13 -0.40
C TYR A 88 4.25 -2.82 -0.53
N ALA A 89 4.96 -1.72 -0.78
CA ALA A 89 4.35 -0.41 -0.97
C ALA A 89 5.09 0.41 -2.04
N TYR A 90 4.33 1.07 -2.90
CA TYR A 90 4.83 1.85 -4.03
C TYR A 90 4.11 3.18 -4.16
N ALA A 91 4.87 4.24 -4.44
CA ALA A 91 4.31 5.52 -4.85
C ALA A 91 4.36 5.61 -6.39
N TRP A 92 3.19 5.59 -7.01
CA TRP A 92 3.00 5.62 -8.46
C TRP A 92 2.36 6.93 -8.90
N THR A 93 2.94 7.58 -9.91
CA THR A 93 2.40 8.80 -10.52
C THR A 93 1.67 8.43 -11.79
N SER A 94 0.37 8.66 -11.82
CA SER A 94 -0.44 8.29 -12.98
C SER A 94 -0.03 9.07 -14.24
N PRO A 95 0.29 8.40 -15.36
CA PRO A 95 0.65 9.07 -16.61
C PRO A 95 -0.57 9.63 -17.37
N THR A 96 -1.77 9.12 -17.08
CA THR A 96 -3.00 9.39 -17.84
C THR A 96 -4.19 9.62 -16.91
N THR A 97 -5.22 10.31 -17.40
CA THR A 97 -6.51 10.41 -16.70
C THR A 97 -7.46 9.38 -17.28
N GLY A 98 -8.12 8.60 -16.43
CA GLY A 98 -9.09 7.61 -16.85
C GLY A 98 -9.04 6.32 -16.04
N SER A 99 -9.66 5.28 -16.59
CA SER A 99 -9.67 3.94 -16.01
C SER A 99 -8.27 3.33 -16.04
N VAL A 100 -7.83 2.78 -14.91
CA VAL A 100 -6.59 2.03 -14.74
C VAL A 100 -6.92 0.68 -14.10
N ASN A 101 -6.37 -0.40 -14.65
CA ASN A 101 -6.47 -1.73 -14.07
C ASN A 101 -5.27 -1.95 -13.16
N PHE A 102 -5.55 -2.26 -11.90
CA PHE A 102 -4.58 -2.77 -10.96
C PHE A 102 -4.60 -4.29 -11.03
N ILE A 103 -3.49 -4.88 -11.46
CA ILE A 103 -3.40 -6.29 -11.80
C ILE A 103 -2.28 -6.94 -11.00
N PHE A 104 -2.58 -8.08 -10.39
CA PHE A 104 -1.62 -9.05 -9.91
C PHE A 104 -1.56 -10.20 -10.92
N GLU A 105 -0.37 -10.59 -11.34
CA GLU A 105 -0.11 -11.87 -11.99
C GLU A 105 0.77 -12.70 -11.05
N LEU A 106 0.22 -13.79 -10.51
CA LEU A 106 0.80 -14.53 -9.38
C LEU A 106 0.94 -16.02 -9.71
N ARG A 107 2.14 -16.56 -9.51
CA ARG A 107 2.46 -17.98 -9.60
C ARG A 107 3.20 -18.42 -8.36
N ASN A 108 2.90 -19.60 -7.84
CA ASN A 108 3.71 -20.28 -6.84
C ASN A 108 3.73 -21.78 -7.16
N ASP A 109 4.89 -22.34 -7.51
CA ASP A 109 5.04 -23.78 -7.80
C ASP A 109 6.13 -24.42 -6.92
N PRO A 110 5.89 -25.53 -6.20
CA PRO A 110 4.63 -26.27 -6.07
C PRO A 110 3.69 -25.75 -4.97
N GLY A 111 3.89 -24.51 -4.52
CA GLY A 111 3.25 -23.93 -3.35
C GLY A 111 1.92 -23.24 -3.60
N GLN A 112 1.42 -22.57 -2.56
CA GLN A 112 0.32 -21.61 -2.66
C GLN A 112 0.80 -20.21 -2.32
N TRP A 113 0.36 -19.21 -3.07
CA TRP A 113 0.52 -17.81 -2.68
C TRP A 113 -0.70 -17.36 -1.88
N TYR A 114 -0.50 -16.36 -1.02
CA TYR A 114 -1.58 -15.72 -0.27
C TYR A 114 -1.42 -14.21 -0.39
N LEU A 115 -2.45 -13.56 -0.92
CA LEU A 115 -2.54 -12.12 -1.10
C LEU A 115 -3.57 -11.56 -0.12
N ASP A 116 -3.22 -10.48 0.56
CA ASP A 116 -4.10 -9.83 1.51
C ASP A 116 -3.83 -8.32 1.60
N ASP A 117 -4.76 -7.59 2.21
CA ASP A 117 -4.64 -6.18 2.58
C ASP A 117 -4.10 -5.29 1.44
N THR A 118 -4.68 -5.48 0.25
CA THR A 118 -4.35 -4.67 -0.93
C THR A 118 -4.87 -3.24 -0.76
N SER A 119 -4.27 -2.24 -1.38
CA SER A 119 -4.79 -0.88 -1.30
C SER A 119 -4.26 -0.01 -2.42
N VAL A 120 -5.06 0.95 -2.86
CA VAL A 120 -4.61 2.06 -3.69
C VAL A 120 -5.20 3.34 -3.11
N TYR A 121 -4.35 4.15 -2.47
CA TYR A 121 -4.77 5.42 -1.88
C TYR A 121 -4.34 6.62 -2.72
N GLN A 122 -5.27 7.54 -2.97
CA GLN A 122 -4.95 8.89 -3.43
C GLN A 122 -5.16 9.87 -2.27
N GLY A 123 -4.08 10.35 -1.68
CA GLY A 123 -4.16 11.07 -0.41
C GLY A 123 -4.94 10.24 0.61
N GLY A 124 -6.05 10.77 1.13
CA GLY A 124 -6.89 10.10 2.13
C GLY A 124 -7.95 9.13 1.60
N THR A 125 -8.07 8.95 0.27
CA THR A 125 -9.19 8.21 -0.31
C THR A 125 -8.73 6.85 -0.84
N GLN A 126 -9.38 5.78 -0.39
CA GLN A 126 -9.21 4.44 -0.93
C GLN A 126 -9.89 4.35 -2.31
N MET A 127 -9.16 3.89 -3.32
CA MET A 127 -9.65 3.79 -4.70
C MET A 127 -10.27 2.41 -5.01
N LEU A 128 -9.99 1.41 -4.17
CA LEU A 128 -10.48 0.04 -4.33
C LEU A 128 -11.55 -0.31 -3.28
N THR A 129 -12.24 -1.43 -3.51
CA THR A 129 -13.18 -2.02 -2.56
C THR A 129 -12.84 -3.49 -2.32
N ASN A 130 -13.31 -4.04 -1.19
CA ASN A 130 -12.99 -5.41 -0.74
C ASN A 130 -11.48 -5.71 -0.78
N THR A 131 -10.70 -4.78 -0.22
CA THR A 131 -9.25 -4.74 -0.31
C THR A 131 -8.52 -5.82 0.49
N GLY A 132 -9.09 -6.23 1.62
CA GLY A 132 -8.64 -7.37 2.43
C GLY A 132 -9.57 -8.58 2.32
N PHE A 133 -10.39 -8.67 1.27
CA PHE A 133 -11.27 -9.84 1.01
C PHE A 133 -12.32 -10.19 2.10
N GLU A 134 -12.49 -9.33 3.10
CA GLU A 134 -13.35 -9.55 4.29
C GLU A 134 -14.84 -9.72 4.02
N THR A 135 -15.29 -9.55 2.78
CA THR A 135 -16.66 -9.90 2.38
C THR A 135 -16.88 -11.42 2.26
N GLY A 136 -15.82 -12.23 2.35
CA GLY A 136 -15.87 -13.67 2.11
C GLY A 136 -16.09 -14.04 0.63
N SER A 137 -15.93 -13.06 -0.27
CA SER A 137 -16.12 -13.21 -1.71
C SER A 137 -14.98 -12.55 -2.48
N LEU A 138 -14.70 -13.06 -3.68
CA LEU A 138 -13.72 -12.46 -4.58
C LEU A 138 -14.23 -11.13 -5.18
N SER A 139 -15.56 -10.95 -5.28
CA SER A 139 -16.13 -9.73 -5.86
C SER A 139 -15.74 -8.49 -5.05
N PRO A 140 -15.34 -7.36 -5.68
CA PRO A 140 -15.41 -7.06 -7.10
C PRO A 140 -14.11 -7.35 -7.87
N TRP A 141 -13.17 -8.09 -7.29
CA TRP A 141 -11.99 -8.51 -8.02
C TRP A 141 -12.37 -9.46 -9.15
N VAL A 142 -11.82 -9.18 -10.33
CA VAL A 142 -11.98 -9.99 -11.52
C VAL A 142 -10.78 -10.89 -11.62
N ARG A 143 -11.02 -12.19 -11.50
CA ARG A 143 -10.06 -13.21 -11.92
C ARG A 143 -10.10 -13.31 -13.44
N THR A 144 -8.96 -13.18 -14.08
CA THR A 144 -8.76 -13.57 -15.47
C THR A 144 -7.91 -14.84 -15.49
N GLY A 145 -8.52 -15.96 -15.91
CA GLY A 145 -7.78 -17.19 -16.20
C GLY A 145 -6.80 -16.97 -17.37
N PRO A 146 -5.69 -17.71 -17.46
CA PRO A 146 -4.42 -17.09 -17.80
C PRO A 146 -4.11 -17.02 -19.29
N ASN A 147 -2.97 -16.38 -19.55
CA ASN A 147 -1.88 -16.89 -20.39
C ASN A 147 -1.68 -18.44 -20.30
N GLY A 148 -2.67 -19.25 -20.71
CA GLY A 148 -2.60 -20.72 -20.74
C GLY A 148 -3.54 -21.41 -19.74
N ASN A 149 -4.22 -22.45 -20.21
CA ASN A 149 -5.29 -23.18 -19.54
C ASN A 149 -4.81 -23.97 -18.30
N CYS A 150 -4.86 -23.35 -17.13
CA CYS A 150 -4.38 -23.93 -15.88
C CYS A 150 -5.50 -24.44 -15.00
N GLY A 151 -5.64 -25.77 -14.97
CA GLY A 151 -6.31 -26.49 -13.88
C GLY A 151 -7.75 -26.08 -13.55
N ALA A 152 -8.35 -26.80 -12.60
CA ALA A 152 -9.75 -26.63 -12.20
C ALA A 152 -9.94 -25.79 -10.92
N PHE A 153 -8.87 -25.20 -10.36
CA PHE A 153 -8.91 -24.56 -9.03
C PHE A 153 -8.56 -23.07 -9.08
N PRO A 154 -9.54 -22.19 -9.34
CA PRO A 154 -9.33 -20.74 -9.35
C PRO A 154 -8.63 -20.17 -8.13
N VAL A 155 -8.13 -18.93 -8.24
CA VAL A 155 -8.06 -18.00 -7.10
C VAL A 155 -9.29 -18.15 -6.20
N GLN A 156 -9.06 -18.49 -4.94
CA GLN A 156 -10.10 -18.72 -3.94
C GLN A 156 -10.02 -17.69 -2.82
N ILE A 157 -11.15 -17.47 -2.16
CA ILE A 157 -11.15 -16.82 -0.85
C ILE A 157 -10.94 -17.89 0.21
N TYR A 158 -9.93 -17.69 1.02
CA TYR A 158 -9.50 -18.59 2.09
C TYR A 158 -9.67 -17.91 3.44
N ASN A 159 -9.87 -18.70 4.49
CA ASN A 159 -10.23 -18.19 5.81
C ASN A 159 -9.27 -18.61 6.93
N SER A 160 -8.03 -18.95 6.57
CA SER A 160 -6.99 -19.24 7.55
C SER A 160 -5.63 -18.75 7.05
N SER A 161 -4.75 -18.42 7.99
CA SER A 161 -3.42 -17.88 7.68
C SER A 161 -3.45 -16.60 6.83
N CYS A 162 -4.50 -15.79 6.98
CA CYS A 162 -4.60 -14.45 6.37
C CYS A 162 -3.79 -13.43 7.21
N HIS A 163 -3.38 -12.34 6.57
CA HIS A 163 -2.50 -11.34 7.21
C HIS A 163 -3.26 -10.56 8.27
N SER A 164 -4.47 -10.14 7.94
CA SER A 164 -5.40 -9.53 8.87
C SER A 164 -6.81 -10.07 8.63
N GLY A 165 -7.75 -9.68 9.49
CA GLY A 165 -9.15 -10.09 9.34
C GLY A 165 -9.37 -11.60 9.34
N SER A 166 -10.38 -12.05 8.60
CA SER A 166 -10.78 -13.46 8.49
C SER A 166 -10.52 -14.05 7.12
N TYR A 167 -10.28 -13.25 6.08
CA TYR A 167 -10.27 -13.72 4.71
C TYR A 167 -9.08 -13.18 3.91
N CYS A 168 -8.62 -13.96 2.92
CA CYS A 168 -7.55 -13.58 2.01
C CYS A 168 -7.69 -14.32 0.69
N ALA A 169 -7.04 -13.85 -0.37
CA ALA A 169 -7.01 -14.53 -1.66
C ALA A 169 -5.84 -15.52 -1.72
N THR A 170 -6.05 -16.70 -2.30
CA THR A 170 -5.00 -17.71 -2.50
C THR A 170 -5.17 -18.50 -3.79
N ASP A 171 -4.06 -18.96 -4.34
CA ASP A 171 -4.02 -19.96 -5.40
C ASP A 171 -2.73 -20.80 -5.26
N GLY A 172 -2.79 -22.05 -5.74
CA GLY A 172 -1.67 -22.98 -5.78
C GLY A 172 -1.72 -23.89 -7.00
N ILE A 173 -2.35 -23.47 -8.10
CA ILE A 173 -2.27 -24.22 -9.34
C ILE A 173 -0.82 -24.24 -9.84
N ASN A 174 -0.32 -25.46 -10.02
CA ASN A 174 1.00 -25.68 -10.59
C ASN A 174 1.05 -25.37 -12.09
N GLY A 175 2.11 -24.70 -12.52
CA GLY A 175 2.51 -24.63 -13.92
C GLY A 175 2.18 -23.34 -14.64
N CYS A 176 1.50 -22.39 -13.98
CA CYS A 176 1.25 -21.05 -14.55
C CYS A 176 0.89 -20.00 -13.50
N ALA A 177 0.75 -18.76 -13.96
CA ALA A 177 0.30 -17.64 -13.14
C ALA A 177 -1.20 -17.39 -13.32
N ASP A 178 -1.88 -16.95 -12.28
CA ASP A 178 -3.25 -16.45 -12.33
C ASP A 178 -3.27 -14.93 -12.24
N GLN A 179 -4.24 -14.30 -12.90
CA GLN A 179 -4.43 -12.86 -12.82
C GLN A 179 -5.63 -12.49 -11.93
N LEU A 180 -5.40 -11.54 -11.04
CA LEU A 180 -6.42 -10.92 -10.21
C LEU A 180 -6.39 -9.41 -10.42
N SER A 181 -7.53 -8.80 -10.75
CA SER A 181 -7.56 -7.39 -11.11
C SER A 181 -8.75 -6.63 -10.53
N GLN A 182 -8.55 -5.34 -10.28
CA GLN A 182 -9.62 -4.39 -10.01
C GLN A 182 -9.31 -3.07 -10.72
N GLN A 183 -10.35 -2.42 -11.21
CA GLN A 183 -10.22 -1.14 -11.92
C GLN A 183 -10.53 0.03 -10.99
N PHE A 184 -9.80 1.13 -11.16
CA PHE A 184 -10.11 2.41 -10.52
C PHE A 184 -9.89 3.57 -11.50
N THR A 185 -10.40 4.75 -11.18
CA THR A 185 -10.16 5.95 -11.99
C THR A 185 -8.96 6.72 -11.44
N ALA A 186 -7.95 6.93 -12.28
CA ALA A 186 -6.79 7.74 -11.98
C ALA A 186 -6.86 9.12 -12.66
N THR A 187 -6.14 10.09 -12.09
CA THR A 187 -5.94 11.42 -12.66
C THR A 187 -4.46 11.63 -12.97
N ALA A 188 -4.15 12.08 -14.19
CA ALA A 188 -2.78 12.30 -14.63
C ALA A 188 -2.02 13.23 -13.67
N GLY A 189 -0.78 12.87 -13.36
CA GLY A 189 0.11 13.61 -12.46
C GLY A 189 -0.17 13.42 -10.97
N GLN A 190 -1.26 12.73 -10.59
CA GLN A 190 -1.53 12.42 -9.18
C GLN A 190 -0.72 11.21 -8.72
N VAL A 191 -0.29 11.25 -7.46
CA VAL A 191 0.42 10.16 -6.79
C VAL A 191 -0.59 9.27 -6.09
N TYR A 192 -0.48 7.97 -6.35
CA TYR A 192 -1.22 6.90 -5.70
C TYR A 192 -0.25 6.05 -4.89
N ILE A 193 -0.61 5.77 -3.64
CA ILE A 193 0.11 4.80 -2.82
C ILE A 193 -0.55 3.44 -2.98
N VAL A 194 0.16 2.54 -3.65
CA VAL A 194 -0.23 1.15 -3.82
C VAL A 194 0.42 0.33 -2.71
N SER A 195 -0.31 -0.55 -2.04
CA SER A 195 0.29 -1.49 -1.10
C SER A 195 -0.45 -2.83 -1.05
N PHE A 196 0.22 -3.87 -0.59
CA PHE A 196 -0.34 -5.21 -0.41
C PHE A 196 0.58 -6.07 0.46
N TRP A 197 0.03 -7.16 0.99
CA TRP A 197 0.76 -8.19 1.71
C TRP A 197 0.74 -9.51 0.94
N LEU A 198 1.91 -10.10 0.76
CA LEU A 198 2.08 -11.35 0.01
C LEU A 198 2.95 -12.34 0.79
N LYS A 199 2.56 -13.61 0.81
CA LYS A 199 3.41 -14.74 1.27
C LYS A 199 3.30 -15.95 0.36
N SER A 200 4.28 -16.83 0.47
CA SER A 200 4.20 -18.24 0.05
C SER A 200 4.10 -19.17 1.27
N ASP A 201 3.62 -20.39 1.06
CA ASP A 201 3.56 -21.45 2.10
C ASP A 201 4.69 -22.48 2.02
N SER A 202 5.64 -22.33 1.11
CA SER A 202 6.61 -23.38 0.79
C SER A 202 7.97 -22.79 0.46
N LEU A 203 9.00 -23.43 1.03
CA LEU A 203 10.41 -23.07 0.83
C LEU A 203 10.86 -23.50 -0.56
N GLY A 204 11.54 -22.61 -1.28
CA GLY A 204 12.17 -22.93 -2.57
C GLY A 204 11.21 -23.05 -3.75
N SER A 205 9.98 -22.54 -3.59
CA SER A 205 9.01 -22.50 -4.68
C SER A 205 9.32 -21.40 -5.69
N VAL A 206 8.99 -21.63 -6.96
CA VAL A 206 9.05 -20.59 -7.99
C VAL A 206 7.87 -19.67 -7.76
N ILE A 207 8.13 -18.52 -7.15
CA ILE A 207 7.12 -17.50 -7.00
C ILE A 207 7.41 -16.38 -7.98
N SER A 208 6.46 -16.11 -8.86
CA SER A 208 6.49 -14.94 -9.72
C SER A 208 5.27 -14.09 -9.39
N ALA A 209 5.53 -12.88 -8.90
CA ALA A 209 4.49 -11.86 -8.78
C ALA A 209 4.87 -10.69 -9.68
N MET A 210 4.03 -10.38 -10.65
CA MET A 210 4.12 -9.14 -11.40
C MET A 210 2.92 -8.28 -11.05
N VAL A 211 3.18 -7.05 -10.59
CA VAL A 211 2.14 -6.10 -10.23
C VAL A 211 2.17 -4.96 -11.23
N THR A 212 1.04 -4.73 -11.89
CA THR A 212 0.94 -3.71 -12.95
C THR A 212 -0.23 -2.77 -12.77
N LEU A 213 -0.06 -1.57 -13.33
CA LEU A 213 -1.08 -0.53 -13.52
C LEU A 213 -1.13 -0.20 -15.01
N ALA A 214 -2.24 -0.55 -15.67
CA ALA A 214 -2.41 -0.41 -17.12
C ALA A 214 -3.84 -0.03 -17.52
#